data_AF-A0A3S1U9E3-F1
#
_entry.id   AF-A0A3S1U9E3-F1
#
_cell.length_a   1.000
_cell.length_b   1.000
_cell.length_c   1.000
_cell.angle_alpha   90.00
_cell.angle_beta   90.00
_cell.angle_gamma   90.00
#
_symmetry.space_group_name_H-M   'P 1'
#
loop_
_entity.id
_entity.type
_entity.pdbx_description
1 polymer ?
#
loop_
_entity_poly.entity_id
_entity_poly.type
_entity_poly.pdbx_seq_one_letter_code
_entity_poly.pdbx_strand_id
1 'polypeptide(L)'
;PGGDHVAPDEAEAKSRLIKAGLPVPKGERAANAVEAVISSMALGFPVALKALGVTHKSEVGAVRLNLRDAETVSTAAHDLLPLGTGLYVERMVRDGVAELIVGFTRDPMFGAVMTLGTGGVLVELLRDSVTLMLPATRDDIEAALRGLKLFPLLEGYRGRPKADVAAAIDAISGIAAFVQQNAGEIEELDINPLIVCAEGKGAWIADALLVLGENKNV
;
A
#
# COMPACT_ATOMS: atom_id res chain seq x y z
N PRO A 1 4.46 -12.40 -27.10
CA PRO A 1 3.23 -11.58 -27.15
C PRO A 1 3.15 -10.73 -25.87
N GLY A 2 3.89 -9.62 -25.84
CA GLY A 2 3.85 -8.66 -24.75
C GLY A 2 2.85 -7.59 -25.11
N GLY A 3 1.68 -7.62 -24.48
CA GLY A 3 0.78 -6.47 -24.44
C GLY A 3 1.33 -5.46 -23.42
N ASP A 4 1.33 -4.18 -23.76
CA ASP A 4 1.78 -3.12 -22.86
C ASP A 4 0.73 -2.96 -21.75
N HIS A 5 1.00 -3.56 -20.59
CA HIS A 5 0.21 -3.33 -19.38
C HIS A 5 0.32 -1.85 -18.97
N VAL A 6 -0.82 -1.21 -18.74
CA VAL A 6 -0.85 0.18 -18.23
C VAL A 6 -0.80 0.11 -16.71
N ALA A 7 0.34 0.48 -16.12
CA ALA A 7 0.47 0.67 -14.68
C ALA A 7 0.26 2.17 -14.37
N PRO A 8 -0.88 2.58 -13.77
CA PRO A 8 -0.99 3.91 -13.18
C PRO A 8 0.11 4.13 -12.14
N ASP A 9 0.57 5.37 -12.00
CA ASP A 9 1.48 5.71 -10.92
C ASP A 9 0.80 5.61 -9.54
N GLU A 10 1.61 5.66 -8.48
CA GLU A 10 1.13 5.49 -7.11
C GLU A 10 0.02 6.48 -6.73
N ALA A 11 0.10 7.71 -7.21
CA ALA A 11 -0.90 8.73 -6.88
C ALA A 11 -2.26 8.43 -7.53
N GLU A 12 -2.28 7.92 -8.77
CA GLU A 12 -3.52 7.48 -9.41
C GLU A 12 -4.06 6.18 -8.78
N ALA A 13 -3.19 5.20 -8.49
CA ALA A 13 -3.59 3.99 -7.79
C ALA A 13 -4.25 4.31 -6.44
N LYS A 14 -3.63 5.17 -5.62
CA LYS A 14 -4.19 5.61 -4.34
C LYS A 14 -5.48 6.41 -4.47
N SER A 15 -5.59 7.27 -5.48
CA SER A 15 -6.83 8.00 -5.78
C SER A 15 -8.01 7.04 -6.00
N ARG A 16 -7.81 5.94 -6.73
CA ARG A 16 -8.83 4.91 -6.95
C ARG A 16 -9.21 4.17 -5.66
N LEU A 17 -8.22 3.79 -4.85
CA LEU A 17 -8.47 3.14 -3.56
C LEU A 17 -9.24 4.06 -2.59
N ILE A 18 -8.90 5.35 -2.53
CA ILE A 18 -9.62 6.35 -1.72
C ILE A 18 -11.08 6.48 -2.18
N LYS A 19 -11.32 6.55 -3.50
CA LYS A 19 -12.69 6.61 -4.06
C LYS A 19 -13.51 5.35 -3.73
N ALA A 20 -12.85 4.21 -3.57
CA ALA A 20 -13.47 2.96 -3.12
C ALA A 20 -13.69 2.90 -1.58
N GLY A 21 -13.33 3.96 -0.84
CA GLY A 21 -13.49 4.03 0.62
C GLY A 21 -12.39 3.32 1.41
N LEU A 22 -11.26 2.97 0.78
CA LEU A 22 -10.15 2.30 1.44
C LEU A 22 -9.30 3.26 2.27
N PRO A 23 -8.69 2.78 3.38
CA PRO A 23 -7.93 3.62 4.29
C PRO A 23 -6.52 3.89 3.74
N VAL A 24 -6.40 4.92 2.90
CA VAL A 24 -5.11 5.42 2.41
C VAL A 24 -4.73 6.67 3.21
N PRO A 25 -3.45 6.84 3.62
CA PRO A 25 -2.99 8.09 4.22
C PRO A 25 -3.25 9.28 3.29
N LYS A 26 -3.49 10.46 3.88
CA LYS A 26 -3.67 11.67 3.07
C LYS A 26 -2.38 12.01 2.35
N GLY A 27 -2.45 12.20 1.04
CA GLY A 27 -1.32 12.59 0.22
C GLY A 27 -1.75 13.28 -1.07
N GLU A 28 -0.82 14.02 -1.65
CA GLU A 28 -1.05 14.91 -2.79
C GLU A 28 0.15 14.88 -3.74
N ARG A 29 -0.10 15.12 -5.03
CA ARG A 29 0.94 15.30 -6.03
C ARG A 29 1.60 16.67 -5.86
N ALA A 30 2.90 16.73 -6.11
CA ALA A 30 3.66 17.97 -6.23
C ALA A 30 4.56 17.90 -7.47
N ALA A 31 4.52 18.93 -8.31
CA ALA A 31 5.32 19.01 -9.54
C ALA A 31 6.73 19.57 -9.28
N ASN A 32 6.96 20.22 -8.14
CA ASN A 32 8.23 20.84 -7.79
C ASN A 32 8.42 20.90 -6.26
N ALA A 33 9.62 21.30 -5.83
CA ALA A 33 9.98 21.37 -4.41
C ALA A 33 9.13 22.37 -3.61
N VAL A 34 8.69 23.48 -4.22
CA VAL A 34 7.85 24.48 -3.56
C VAL A 34 6.48 23.90 -3.24
N GLU A 35 5.83 23.27 -4.23
CA GLU A 35 4.57 22.56 -4.03
C GLU A 35 4.70 21.45 -2.99
N ALA A 36 5.81 20.69 -3.01
CA ALA A 36 6.04 19.63 -2.04
C ALA A 36 6.10 20.17 -0.60
N VAL A 37 6.76 21.30 -0.38
CA VAL A 37 6.82 21.97 0.94
C VAL A 37 5.44 22.48 1.36
N ILE A 38 4.71 23.13 0.46
CA ILE A 38 3.36 23.65 0.74
C ILE A 38 2.41 22.51 1.14
N SER A 39 2.35 21.43 0.36
CA SER A 39 1.52 20.26 0.69
C SER A 39 1.97 19.60 1.99
N SER A 40 3.28 19.55 2.27
CA SER A 40 3.80 18.99 3.54
C SER A 40 3.33 19.78 4.76
N MET A 41 3.33 21.12 4.66
CA MET A 41 2.84 22.00 5.72
C MET A 41 1.33 21.84 5.95
N ALA A 42 0.56 21.65 4.87
CA ALA A 42 -0.90 21.43 4.95
C ALA A 42 -1.26 20.05 5.53
N LEU A 43 -0.53 19.00 5.15
CA LEU A 43 -0.72 17.63 5.64
C LEU A 43 -0.28 17.46 7.11
N GLY A 44 0.74 18.20 7.51
CA GLY A 44 1.38 18.12 8.81
C GLY A 44 2.48 17.05 8.88
N PHE A 45 3.59 17.40 9.52
CA PHE A 45 4.76 16.53 9.67
C PHE A 45 4.57 15.40 10.69
N PRO A 46 5.31 14.27 10.60
CA PRO A 46 6.24 13.95 9.53
C PRO A 46 5.50 13.48 8.26
N VAL A 47 6.12 13.75 7.12
CA VAL A 47 5.66 13.30 5.80
C VAL A 47 6.66 12.36 5.15
N ALA A 48 6.17 11.56 4.22
CA ALA A 48 6.94 10.82 3.23
C ALA A 48 6.88 11.57 1.90
N LEU A 49 7.98 11.51 1.15
CA LEU A 49 8.08 12.04 -0.21
C LEU A 49 8.53 10.92 -1.14
N LYS A 50 7.80 10.71 -2.23
CA LYS A 50 8.01 9.59 -3.17
C LYS A 50 8.09 10.12 -4.59
N ALA A 51 9.06 9.67 -5.38
CA ALA A 51 9.11 10.00 -6.79
C ALA A 51 8.06 9.18 -7.57
N LEU A 52 7.35 9.85 -8.49
CA LEU A 52 6.34 9.25 -9.35
C LEU A 52 6.96 8.80 -10.68
N GLY A 53 6.35 7.81 -11.33
CA GLY A 53 6.85 7.26 -12.60
C GLY A 53 8.09 6.38 -12.48
N VAL A 54 8.43 5.94 -11.26
CA VAL A 54 9.57 5.07 -10.96
C VAL A 54 9.06 3.72 -10.47
N THR A 55 9.47 2.63 -11.14
CA THR A 55 9.28 1.25 -10.65
C THR A 55 10.38 0.90 -9.65
N HIS A 56 10.10 0.04 -8.66
CA HIS A 56 11.05 -0.35 -7.60
C HIS A 56 11.64 0.83 -6.78
N LYS A 57 10.79 1.79 -6.40
CA LYS A 57 11.17 3.09 -5.78
C LYS A 57 12.16 2.97 -4.61
N SER A 58 11.96 2.01 -3.70
CA SER A 58 12.81 1.86 -2.52
C SER A 58 14.24 1.45 -2.86
N GLU A 59 14.43 0.62 -3.90
CA GLU A 59 15.74 0.10 -4.30
C GLU A 59 16.62 1.18 -4.96
N VAL A 60 15.98 2.12 -5.66
CA VAL A 60 16.66 3.27 -6.29
C VAL A 60 16.70 4.51 -5.39
N GLY A 61 16.26 4.39 -4.13
CA GLY A 61 16.20 5.51 -3.20
C GLY A 61 15.24 6.62 -3.64
N ALA A 62 14.16 6.27 -4.36
CA ALA A 62 13.11 7.19 -4.79
C ALA A 62 12.04 7.48 -3.71
N VAL A 63 12.34 7.13 -2.45
CA VAL A 63 11.50 7.41 -1.28
C VAL A 63 12.33 8.11 -0.21
N ARG A 64 11.77 9.15 0.42
CA ARG A 64 12.31 9.81 1.62
C ARG A 64 11.24 9.78 2.69
N LEU A 65 11.56 9.18 3.82
CA LEU A 65 10.64 9.02 4.95
C LEU A 65 11.02 9.95 6.10
N ASN A 66 10.06 10.20 6.99
CA ASN A 66 10.26 10.89 8.25
C ASN A 66 10.84 12.31 8.08
N LEU A 67 10.35 13.02 7.05
CA LEU A 67 10.66 14.43 6.81
C LEU A 67 9.85 15.27 7.79
N ARG A 68 10.53 16.07 8.62
CA ARG A 68 9.95 16.68 9.83
C ARG A 68 9.74 18.18 9.74
N ASP A 69 10.24 18.80 8.69
CA ASP A 69 10.20 20.24 8.48
C ASP A 69 10.31 20.58 7.00
N ALA A 70 10.08 21.85 6.67
CA ALA A 70 10.12 22.35 5.30
C ALA A 70 11.51 22.22 4.64
N GLU A 71 12.58 22.37 5.42
CA GLU A 71 13.96 22.31 4.92
C GLU A 71 14.30 20.89 4.45
N THR A 72 14.06 19.89 5.30
CA THR A 72 14.26 18.47 4.97
C THR A 72 13.39 18.03 3.80
N VAL A 73 12.16 18.55 3.68
CA VAL A 73 11.30 18.32 2.49
C VAL A 73 11.89 18.94 1.23
N SER A 74 12.35 20.18 1.29
CA SER A 74 12.92 20.86 0.13
C SER A 74 14.16 20.15 -0.40
N THR A 75 15.07 19.74 0.50
CA THR A 75 16.25 18.95 0.12
C THR A 75 15.84 17.62 -0.51
N ALA A 76 14.95 16.87 0.13
CA ALA A 76 14.44 15.60 -0.39
C ALA A 76 13.78 15.76 -1.77
N ALA A 77 13.02 16.83 -1.99
CA ALA A 77 12.36 17.10 -3.26
C ALA A 77 13.37 17.34 -4.39
N HIS A 78 14.43 18.09 -4.13
CA HIS A 78 15.49 18.32 -5.11
C HIS A 78 16.23 17.04 -5.50
N ASP A 79 16.42 16.12 -4.56
CA ASP A 79 17.05 14.81 -4.82
C ASP A 79 16.13 13.87 -5.61
N LEU A 80 14.82 13.92 -5.36
CA LEU A 80 13.86 12.97 -5.91
C LEU A 80 13.28 13.38 -7.27
N LEU A 81 13.13 14.68 -7.54
CA LEU A 81 12.56 15.18 -8.82
C LEU A 81 13.30 14.64 -10.06
N PRO A 82 14.65 14.55 -10.10
CA PRO A 82 15.36 14.01 -11.26
C PRO A 82 15.10 12.53 -11.52
N LEU A 83 14.58 11.79 -10.53
CA LEU A 83 14.37 10.34 -10.64
C LEU A 83 13.06 10.00 -11.35
N GLY A 84 12.09 10.91 -11.38
CA GLY A 84 10.72 10.61 -11.80
C GLY A 84 10.03 11.76 -12.52
N THR A 85 8.72 11.61 -12.75
CA THR A 85 7.87 12.59 -13.45
C THR A 85 7.25 13.63 -12.51
N GLY A 86 7.44 13.46 -11.20
CA GLY A 86 6.91 14.33 -10.16
C GLY A 86 7.08 13.70 -8.78
N LEU A 87 6.44 14.30 -7.78
CA LEU A 87 6.49 13.85 -6.39
C LEU A 87 5.09 13.53 -5.87
N TYR A 88 5.02 12.61 -4.91
CA TYR A 88 3.86 12.38 -4.06
C TYR A 88 4.26 12.65 -2.62
N VAL A 89 3.61 13.65 -2.01
CA VAL A 89 3.77 13.99 -0.59
C VAL A 89 2.67 13.26 0.17
N GLU A 90 3.02 12.54 1.20
CA GLU A 90 2.06 11.74 1.97
C GLU A 90 2.30 11.88 3.46
N ARG A 91 1.23 12.02 4.25
CA ARG A 91 1.32 12.00 5.70
C ARG A 91 1.77 10.61 6.16
N MET A 92 2.79 10.55 7.01
CA MET A 92 3.21 9.27 7.58
C MET A 92 2.18 8.73 8.58
N VAL A 93 1.87 7.45 8.44
CA VAL A 93 1.16 6.67 9.46
C VAL A 93 2.04 6.64 10.71
N ARG A 94 1.45 7.01 11.85
CA ARG A 94 2.12 6.96 13.16
C ARG A 94 1.68 5.71 13.89
N ASP A 95 2.53 5.23 14.80
CA ASP A 95 2.19 4.14 15.71
C ASP A 95 1.83 2.81 15.02
N GLY A 96 2.41 2.56 13.84
CA GLY A 96 2.37 1.25 13.18
C GLY A 96 3.06 0.20 14.05
N VAL A 97 2.39 -0.92 14.30
CA VAL A 97 2.89 -2.01 15.16
C VAL A 97 3.28 -3.25 14.36
N ALA A 98 2.68 -3.41 13.18
CA ALA A 98 2.95 -4.47 12.23
C ALA A 98 2.70 -3.96 10.81
N GLU A 99 3.31 -4.64 9.85
CA GLU A 99 3.05 -4.47 8.42
C GLU A 99 2.50 -5.78 7.88
N LEU A 100 1.62 -5.68 6.89
CA LEU A 100 1.08 -6.78 6.11
C LEU A 100 1.30 -6.49 4.63
N ILE A 101 1.32 -7.55 3.83
CA ILE A 101 1.31 -7.48 2.37
C ILE A 101 -0.02 -8.07 1.90
N VAL A 102 -0.66 -7.39 0.96
CA VAL A 102 -1.91 -7.84 0.33
C VAL A 102 -1.74 -7.75 -1.18
N GLY A 103 -1.56 -8.91 -1.81
CA GLY A 103 -1.45 -9.04 -3.25
C GLY A 103 -2.72 -9.60 -3.85
N PHE A 104 -3.06 -9.16 -5.06
CA PHE A 104 -4.09 -9.72 -5.91
C PHE A 104 -3.50 -9.96 -7.29
N THR A 105 -3.77 -11.13 -7.86
CA THR A 105 -3.43 -11.47 -9.23
C THR A 105 -4.53 -12.33 -9.86
N ARG A 106 -4.55 -12.36 -11.20
CA ARG A 106 -5.35 -13.32 -11.97
C ARG A 106 -4.47 -14.49 -12.39
N ASP A 107 -4.70 -15.63 -11.74
CA ASP A 107 -4.07 -16.88 -12.16
C ASP A 107 -4.84 -17.51 -13.33
N PRO A 108 -4.17 -17.99 -14.40
CA PRO A 108 -4.83 -18.61 -15.55
C PRO A 108 -5.62 -19.89 -15.23
N MET A 109 -5.25 -20.62 -14.17
CA MET A 109 -5.90 -21.86 -13.75
C MET A 109 -6.92 -21.65 -12.63
N PHE A 110 -6.60 -20.79 -11.65
CA PHE A 110 -7.41 -20.60 -10.44
C PHE A 110 -8.30 -19.35 -10.48
N GLY A 111 -8.12 -18.48 -11.47
CA GLY A 111 -8.85 -17.22 -11.57
C GLY A 111 -8.32 -16.18 -10.59
N ALA A 112 -9.22 -15.40 -10.00
CA ALA A 112 -8.88 -14.32 -9.08
C ALA A 112 -8.36 -14.86 -7.74
N VAL A 113 -7.11 -14.57 -7.41
CA VAL A 113 -6.48 -14.98 -6.15
C VAL A 113 -5.98 -13.78 -5.35
N MET A 114 -6.06 -13.87 -4.03
CA MET A 114 -5.54 -12.89 -3.10
C MET A 114 -4.50 -13.54 -2.19
N THR A 115 -3.32 -12.95 -2.11
CA THR A 115 -2.25 -13.40 -1.21
C THR A 115 -2.15 -12.44 -0.04
N LEU A 116 -2.21 -12.98 1.17
CA LEU A 116 -1.96 -12.26 2.41
C LEU A 116 -0.62 -12.72 2.96
N GLY A 117 0.20 -11.79 3.43
CA GLY A 117 1.45 -12.11 4.10
C GLY A 117 1.73 -11.12 5.21
N THR A 118 2.61 -11.51 6.14
CA THR A 118 3.21 -10.52 7.01
C THR A 118 4.13 -9.61 6.19
N GLY A 119 4.36 -8.37 6.64
CA GLY A 119 5.24 -7.40 5.99
C GLY A 119 6.57 -7.19 6.73
N GLY A 120 7.48 -6.47 6.10
CA GLY A 120 8.81 -6.14 6.62
C GLY A 120 9.90 -7.16 6.27
N VAL A 121 11.16 -6.77 6.53
CA VAL A 121 12.38 -7.46 6.07
C VAL A 121 12.46 -8.94 6.50
N LEU A 122 11.85 -9.31 7.63
CA LEU A 122 11.87 -10.67 8.16
C LEU A 122 11.06 -11.68 7.30
N VAL A 123 10.16 -11.21 6.43
CA VAL A 123 9.17 -12.05 5.73
C VAL A 123 9.73 -12.70 4.49
N GLU A 124 10.59 -12.01 3.72
CA GLU A 124 11.24 -12.58 2.54
C GLU A 124 11.98 -13.89 2.86
N LEU A 125 12.48 -13.99 4.10
CA LEU A 125 13.17 -15.17 4.62
C LEU A 125 12.22 -16.26 5.12
N LEU A 126 11.08 -15.89 5.71
CA LEU A 126 10.16 -16.82 6.39
C LEU A 126 9.05 -17.38 5.49
N ARG A 127 8.82 -16.75 4.32
CA ARG A 127 7.74 -17.09 3.38
C ARG A 127 6.42 -17.28 4.13
N ASP A 128 6.07 -16.27 4.93
CA ASP A 128 4.88 -16.28 5.76
C ASP A 128 3.71 -15.64 5.02
N SER A 129 3.11 -16.42 4.14
CA SER A 129 1.97 -16.01 3.33
C SER A 129 0.95 -17.14 3.15
N VAL A 130 -0.27 -16.73 2.82
CA VAL A 130 -1.41 -17.60 2.52
C VAL A 130 -2.15 -17.02 1.31
N THR A 131 -2.67 -17.90 0.45
CA THR A 131 -3.43 -17.50 -0.73
C THR A 131 -4.88 -17.97 -0.60
N LEU A 132 -5.79 -17.07 -0.93
CA LEU A 132 -7.24 -17.24 -0.96
C LEU A 132 -7.74 -17.14 -2.40
N MET A 133 -8.77 -17.91 -2.75
CA MET A 133 -9.53 -17.66 -3.98
C MET A 133 -10.59 -16.59 -3.72
N LEU A 134 -10.84 -15.72 -4.71
CA LEU A 134 -11.90 -14.73 -4.65
C LEU A 134 -13.14 -15.18 -5.45
N PRO A 135 -14.37 -14.88 -4.99
CA PRO A 135 -14.72 -14.11 -3.78
C PRO A 135 -14.40 -14.85 -2.48
N ALA A 136 -13.89 -14.12 -1.49
CA ALA A 136 -13.67 -14.62 -0.13
C ALA A 136 -14.56 -13.84 0.85
N THR A 137 -15.09 -14.54 1.86
CA THR A 137 -15.85 -13.90 2.94
C THR A 137 -14.90 -13.21 3.92
N ARG A 138 -15.46 -12.35 4.78
CA ARG A 138 -14.70 -11.78 5.90
C ARG A 138 -14.08 -12.86 6.79
N ASP A 139 -14.83 -13.93 7.06
CA ASP A 139 -14.39 -15.03 7.92
C ASP A 139 -13.23 -15.81 7.26
N ASP A 140 -13.26 -15.99 5.93
CA ASP A 140 -12.15 -16.60 5.18
C ASP A 140 -10.87 -15.74 5.31
N ILE A 141 -11.01 -14.42 5.19
CA ILE A 141 -9.91 -13.46 5.34
C ILE A 141 -9.36 -13.47 6.77
N GLU A 142 -10.23 -13.49 7.78
CA GLU A 142 -9.81 -13.58 9.18
C GLU A 142 -9.08 -14.90 9.45
N ALA A 143 -9.62 -16.02 8.98
CA ALA A 143 -9.01 -17.34 9.14
C ALA A 143 -7.62 -17.40 8.47
N ALA A 144 -7.50 -16.85 7.27
CA ALA A 144 -6.23 -16.75 6.55
C ALA A 144 -5.21 -15.90 7.31
N LEU A 145 -5.61 -14.70 7.76
CA LEU A 145 -4.73 -13.81 8.50
C LEU A 145 -4.24 -14.47 9.80
N ARG A 146 -5.14 -15.13 10.55
CA ARG A 146 -4.81 -15.90 11.76
C ARG A 146 -3.91 -17.11 11.49
N GLY A 147 -3.94 -17.63 10.26
CA GLY A 147 -3.09 -18.74 9.82
C GLY A 147 -1.64 -18.36 9.55
N LEU A 148 -1.31 -17.06 9.50
CA LEU A 148 0.07 -16.60 9.34
C LEU A 148 0.92 -16.99 10.55
N LYS A 149 2.13 -17.48 10.31
CA LYS A 149 3.10 -17.89 11.35
C LYS A 149 3.42 -16.75 12.30
N LEU A 150 3.49 -15.52 11.78
CA LEU A 150 3.77 -14.32 12.54
C LEU A 150 2.51 -13.60 13.05
N PHE A 151 1.32 -14.16 12.86
CA PHE A 151 0.09 -13.61 13.46
C PHE A 151 0.19 -13.33 14.97
N PRO A 152 0.87 -14.16 15.80
CA PRO A 152 1.05 -13.85 17.22
C PRO A 152 1.71 -12.48 17.51
N LEU A 153 2.42 -11.88 16.54
CA LEU A 153 2.95 -10.51 16.69
C LEU A 153 1.84 -9.45 16.64
N LEU A 154 0.75 -9.71 15.91
CA LEU A 154 -0.44 -8.85 15.86
C LEU A 154 -1.23 -8.90 17.18
N GLU A 155 -1.15 -10.02 17.93
CA GLU A 155 -1.79 -10.16 19.25
C GLU A 155 -1.01 -9.51 20.40
N GLY A 156 0.09 -8.81 20.08
CA GLY A 156 0.99 -8.17 21.03
C GLY A 156 2.09 -9.12 21.51
N TYR A 157 3.34 -8.65 21.47
CA TYR A 157 4.50 -9.44 21.86
C TYR A 157 5.50 -8.61 22.68
N ARG A 158 5.94 -9.14 23.83
CA ARG A 158 6.96 -8.52 24.72
C ARG A 158 6.75 -7.01 24.98
N GLY A 159 5.55 -6.64 25.42
CA GLY A 159 5.23 -5.24 25.76
C GLY A 159 4.87 -4.35 24.57
N ARG A 160 4.89 -4.88 23.34
CA ARG A 160 4.26 -4.19 22.20
C ARG A 160 2.73 -4.24 22.32
N PRO A 161 2.03 -3.16 21.95
CA PRO A 161 0.58 -3.13 21.94
C PRO A 161 0.01 -4.13 20.94
N LYS A 162 -1.24 -4.55 21.16
CA LYS A 162 -2.01 -5.32 20.19
C LYS A 162 -2.28 -4.49 18.95
N ALA A 163 -2.25 -5.13 17.79
CA ALA A 163 -2.59 -4.53 16.52
C ALA A 163 -4.12 -4.44 16.34
N ASP A 164 -4.58 -3.49 15.55
CA ASP A 164 -5.97 -3.35 15.15
C ASP A 164 -6.33 -4.37 14.07
N VAL A 165 -6.43 -5.64 14.47
CA VAL A 165 -6.70 -6.77 13.57
C VAL A 165 -8.06 -6.61 12.89
N ALA A 166 -9.07 -6.08 13.58
CA ALA A 166 -10.38 -5.81 13.00
C ALA A 166 -10.28 -4.83 11.82
N ALA A 167 -9.56 -3.72 12.01
CA ALA A 167 -9.34 -2.75 10.93
C ALA A 167 -8.50 -3.32 9.78
N ALA A 168 -7.54 -4.20 10.06
CA ALA A 168 -6.80 -4.91 9.02
C ALA A 168 -7.73 -5.81 8.18
N ILE A 169 -8.60 -6.58 8.81
CA ILE A 169 -9.60 -7.42 8.14
C ILE A 169 -10.59 -6.57 7.33
N ASP A 170 -11.04 -5.43 7.87
CA ASP A 170 -11.89 -4.47 7.15
C ASP A 170 -11.20 -3.95 5.88
N ALA A 171 -9.94 -3.52 6.00
CA ALA A 171 -9.15 -3.04 4.88
C ALA A 171 -8.97 -4.13 3.81
N ILE A 172 -8.58 -5.35 4.21
CA ILE A 172 -8.39 -6.49 3.29
C ILE A 172 -9.70 -6.88 2.60
N SER A 173 -10.81 -6.89 3.35
CA SER A 173 -12.14 -7.16 2.78
C SER A 173 -12.55 -6.09 1.76
N GLY A 174 -12.26 -4.82 2.06
CA GLY A 174 -12.48 -3.72 1.13
C GLY A 174 -11.61 -3.85 -0.13
N ILE A 175 -10.35 -4.26 0.01
CA ILE A 175 -9.44 -4.51 -1.13
C ILE A 175 -10.00 -5.65 -1.98
N ALA A 176 -10.45 -6.73 -1.36
CA ALA A 176 -11.07 -7.86 -2.05
C ALA A 176 -12.33 -7.43 -2.81
N ALA A 177 -13.17 -6.58 -2.22
CA ALA A 177 -14.35 -6.03 -2.88
C ALA A 177 -13.98 -5.11 -4.06
N PHE A 178 -12.97 -4.26 -3.89
CA PHE A 178 -12.46 -3.36 -4.92
C PHE A 178 -11.98 -4.13 -6.16
N VAL A 179 -11.11 -5.13 -5.98
CA VAL A 179 -10.60 -5.93 -7.12
C VAL A 179 -11.69 -6.76 -7.80
N GLN A 180 -12.71 -7.21 -7.06
CA GLN A 180 -13.85 -7.92 -7.63
C GLN A 180 -14.76 -6.99 -8.45
N GLN A 181 -15.04 -5.78 -7.95
CA GLN A 181 -15.84 -4.79 -8.67
C GLN A 181 -15.15 -4.32 -9.96
N ASN A 182 -13.81 -4.27 -9.95
CA ASN A 182 -12.98 -3.89 -11.08
C ASN A 182 -12.35 -5.11 -11.78
N ALA A 183 -12.97 -6.28 -11.68
CA ALA A 183 -12.43 -7.52 -12.24
C ALA A 183 -12.22 -7.51 -13.76
N GLY A 184 -12.94 -6.67 -14.50
CA GLY A 184 -12.70 -6.52 -15.95
C GLY A 184 -11.46 -5.70 -16.29
N GLU A 185 -10.91 -4.96 -15.33
CA GLU A 185 -9.90 -3.93 -15.55
C GLU A 185 -8.59 -4.22 -14.79
N ILE A 186 -8.65 -4.77 -13.58
CA ILE A 186 -7.47 -5.01 -12.74
C ILE A 186 -6.92 -6.41 -12.99
N GLU A 187 -5.65 -6.47 -13.39
CA GLU A 187 -4.87 -7.70 -13.53
C GLU A 187 -4.07 -8.01 -12.26
N GLU A 188 -3.49 -6.97 -11.66
CA GLU A 188 -2.68 -7.09 -10.44
C GLU A 188 -2.87 -5.87 -9.53
N LEU A 189 -2.91 -6.12 -8.22
CA LEU A 189 -2.83 -5.08 -7.18
C LEU A 189 -1.90 -5.59 -6.08
N ASP A 190 -0.84 -4.86 -5.81
CA ASP A 190 0.08 -5.14 -4.71
C ASP A 190 0.05 -3.99 -3.69
N ILE A 191 -0.28 -4.32 -2.45
CA ILE A 191 -0.25 -3.41 -1.32
C ILE A 191 0.87 -3.84 -0.39
N ASN A 192 1.93 -3.05 -0.38
CA ASN A 192 3.13 -3.33 0.38
C ASN A 192 3.83 -2.04 0.84
N PRO A 193 3.62 -1.57 2.09
CA PRO A 193 2.90 -2.24 3.17
C PRO A 193 1.45 -1.75 3.36
N LEU A 194 0.60 -2.65 3.88
CA LEU A 194 -0.55 -2.32 4.71
C LEU A 194 -0.07 -2.19 6.17
N ILE A 195 0.00 -0.96 6.68
CA ILE A 195 0.46 -0.68 8.05
C ILE A 195 -0.70 -0.88 9.02
N VAL A 196 -0.56 -1.82 9.95
CA VAL A 196 -1.52 -2.04 11.02
C VAL A 196 -1.06 -1.31 12.28
N CYS A 197 -1.90 -0.41 12.79
CA CYS A 197 -1.60 0.37 14.00
C CYS A 197 -2.07 -0.36 15.26
N ALA A 198 -1.81 0.22 16.42
CA ALA A 198 -2.33 -0.31 17.69
C ALA A 198 -3.88 -0.37 17.68
N GLU A 199 -4.45 -1.28 18.47
CA GLU A 199 -5.89 -1.49 18.60
C GLU A 199 -6.67 -0.16 18.74
N GLY A 200 -7.66 0.06 17.86
CA GLY A 200 -8.46 1.28 17.78
C GLY A 200 -7.81 2.44 17.00
N LYS A 201 -6.64 2.22 16.36
CA LYS A 201 -5.94 3.21 15.52
C LYS A 201 -5.98 2.89 14.02
N GLY A 202 -6.57 1.76 13.64
CA GLY A 202 -6.84 1.41 12.25
C GLY A 202 -5.67 0.72 11.52
N ALA A 203 -5.88 0.49 10.23
CA ALA A 203 -4.90 -0.02 9.29
C ALA A 203 -4.89 0.85 8.03
N TRP A 204 -3.71 1.06 7.43
CA TRP A 204 -3.50 2.08 6.40
C TRP A 204 -2.66 1.56 5.23
N ILE A 205 -3.14 1.74 4.01
CA ILE A 205 -2.47 1.35 2.76
C ILE A 205 -1.37 2.37 2.46
N ALA A 206 -0.13 2.08 2.84
CA ALA A 206 0.98 3.02 2.74
C ALA A 206 1.64 3.03 1.36
N ASP A 207 1.58 1.95 0.60
CA ASP A 207 1.95 1.92 -0.82
C ASP A 207 0.99 1.00 -1.58
N ALA A 208 0.82 1.30 -2.86
CA ALA A 208 -0.01 0.51 -3.76
C ALA A 208 0.56 0.55 -5.18
N LEU A 209 0.74 -0.61 -5.77
CA LEU A 209 1.00 -0.81 -7.19
C LEU A 209 -0.24 -1.43 -7.81
N LEU A 210 -0.76 -0.81 -8.87
CA LEU A 210 -1.93 -1.29 -9.59
C LEU A 210 -1.54 -1.51 -11.05
N VAL A 211 -1.89 -2.66 -11.60
CA VAL A 211 -1.69 -3.00 -13.02
C VAL A 211 -3.04 -3.26 -13.65
N LEU A 212 -3.33 -2.51 -14.71
CA LEU A 212 -4.56 -2.64 -15.46
C LEU A 212 -4.35 -3.55 -16.67
N GLY A 213 -5.36 -4.37 -16.96
CA GLY A 213 -5.44 -5.18 -18.17
C GLY A 213 -5.73 -4.31 -19.38
N GLU A 214 -5.41 -4.84 -20.57
CA GLU A 214 -5.79 -4.16 -21.81
C GLU A 214 -7.32 -4.03 -21.88
N ASN A 215 -7.81 -2.83 -22.18
CA ASN A 215 -9.22 -2.59 -22.45
C ASN A 215 -9.67 -3.53 -23.58
N LYS A 216 -10.38 -4.60 -23.23
CA LYS A 216 -11.20 -5.34 -24.20
C LYS A 216 -12.40 -4.46 -24.52
N ASN A 217 -12.21 -3.48 -25.40
CA ASN A 217 -13.33 -2.79 -26.04
C ASN A 217 -14.17 -3.88 -26.73
N VAL A 218 -15.36 -4.12 -26.18
CA VAL A 218 -16.46 -4.81 -26.86
C VAL A 218 -17.25 -3.78 -27.63
#